data_AF-A0A2V7KFP8-F1
#
_entry.id   AF-A0A2V7KFP8-F1
#
_cell.length_a   1.000
_cell.length_b   1.000
_cell.length_c   1.000
_cell.angle_alpha   90.00
_cell.angle_beta   90.00
_cell.angle_gamma   90.00
#
_symmetry.space_group_name_H-M   'P 1'
#
loop_
_entity.id
_entity.type
_entity.pdbx_description
1 polymer ?
#
loop_
_entity_poly.entity_id
_entity_poly.type
_entity_poly.pdbx_seq_one_letter_code
_entity_poly.pdbx_strand_id
1 'polypeptide(L)'
;MTLPRPRAVWIALGTLTAAQVGIGTWRAGVMLREGLAAGEQPFVLAGVAGELALSVAIAALAWWWLPVSGRGRSLVAWAVRFVLLAWTLALAHYAFALTTGSLRPIVTPIAIALLAALGAWVRRWSQPTLPAAACPAPDTRHPALLLAAAFWVFQLTHLVFPYHFTDAQDIWACRAFKFAEHGALTGVFDCLDPARPPLYSVMLWLGAGDPTFQGRLLPTLMVGAFGFLFYHLLRRVAPRLAPWGVLWLFVTDHVMKGAVSFYAGVPVMIAATVAIALAVDDGVLAPRRLAIIGAVIAGAAVALIRRDGLPEFAVAGAVVMMRTRAWREPRLWAAAAGAAVGYLSWTLRPAVLHAPPLFAPTLDPQAPWTLAAAAHAMGRLLYGAQGQVFSHYGYGVFAWGWIVVAVWAARRATGNVPLATLMGLAGLAAWLATLALYAILTFTGHPQMSTLFIIRTGFGRHLVHFYPLCLLHAVSLGERLLSAGPTASPGPPGAHPS
;
A
#
# COMPACT_ATOMS: atom_id res chain seq x y z
N MET A 1 -39.77 5.41 14.11
CA MET A 1 -39.48 5.57 12.67
C MET A 1 -38.21 4.81 12.33
N THR A 2 -38.32 3.66 11.68
CA THR A 2 -37.17 2.92 11.16
C THR A 2 -36.80 3.50 9.80
N LEU A 3 -35.62 4.14 9.71
CA LEU A 3 -35.08 4.56 8.42
C LEU A 3 -35.02 3.33 7.51
N PRO A 4 -35.46 3.42 6.24
CA PRO A 4 -35.26 2.33 5.30
C PRO A 4 -33.76 2.00 5.27
N ARG A 5 -33.42 0.72 5.50
CA ARG A 5 -32.04 0.19 5.62
C ARG A 5 -30.98 0.84 4.70
N PRO A 6 -31.24 1.19 3.42
CA PRO A 6 -30.27 1.92 2.59
C PRO A 6 -29.92 3.32 3.10
N ARG A 7 -30.87 4.10 3.65
CA ARG A 7 -30.60 5.47 4.14
C ARG A 7 -29.73 5.49 5.39
N ALA A 8 -29.90 4.53 6.30
CA ALA A 8 -29.07 4.42 7.51
C ALA A 8 -27.60 4.14 7.19
N VAL A 9 -27.33 3.30 6.17
CA VAL A 9 -25.97 3.04 5.68
C VAL A 9 -25.35 4.34 5.15
N TRP A 10 -26.05 5.08 4.29
CA TRP A 10 -25.51 6.34 3.72
C TRP A 10 -25.27 7.42 4.77
N ILE A 11 -26.13 7.53 5.78
CA ILE A 11 -25.92 8.47 6.89
C ILE A 11 -24.69 8.06 7.70
N ALA A 12 -24.55 6.77 8.04
CA ALA A 12 -23.36 6.29 8.74
C ALA A 12 -22.08 6.53 7.92
N LEU A 13 -22.12 6.26 6.60
CA LEU A 13 -21.02 6.53 5.70
C LEU A 13 -20.65 8.02 5.63
N GLY A 14 -21.65 8.90 5.52
CA GLY A 14 -21.47 10.35 5.51
C GLY A 14 -20.89 10.88 6.81
N THR A 15 -21.44 10.49 7.96
CA THR A 15 -20.95 10.89 9.28
C THR A 15 -19.53 10.39 9.53
N LEU A 16 -19.21 9.15 9.15
CA LEU A 16 -17.86 8.61 9.27
C LEU A 16 -16.88 9.32 8.35
N THR A 17 -17.29 9.67 7.12
CA THR A 17 -16.48 10.48 6.21
C THR A 17 -16.19 11.84 6.83
N ALA A 18 -17.21 12.53 7.35
CA ALA A 18 -17.06 13.82 8.02
C ALA A 18 -16.14 13.75 9.25
N ALA A 19 -16.23 12.68 10.05
CA ALA A 19 -15.35 12.46 11.18
C ALA A 19 -13.88 12.25 10.75
N GLN A 20 -13.64 11.45 9.71
CA GLN A 20 -12.28 11.26 9.17
C GLN A 20 -11.70 12.55 8.60
N VAL A 21 -12.50 13.32 7.86
CA VAL A 21 -12.12 14.66 7.39
C VAL A 21 -11.76 15.55 8.59
N GLY A 22 -12.64 15.65 9.59
CA GLY A 22 -12.40 16.47 10.78
C GLY A 22 -11.12 16.09 11.52
N ILE A 23 -10.86 14.80 11.71
CA ILE A 23 -9.63 14.29 12.34
C ILE A 23 -8.39 14.65 11.50
N GLY A 24 -8.46 14.42 10.18
CA GLY A 24 -7.36 14.72 9.26
C GLY A 24 -7.03 16.21 9.21
N THR A 25 -8.05 17.07 9.07
CA THR A 25 -7.89 18.53 9.04
C THR A 25 -7.40 19.09 10.37
N TRP A 26 -7.94 18.61 11.50
CA TRP A 26 -7.46 19.02 12.83
C TRP A 26 -5.98 18.66 13.03
N ARG A 27 -5.59 17.43 12.69
CA ARG A 27 -4.19 17.00 12.78
C ARG A 27 -3.27 17.79 11.88
N ALA A 28 -3.67 18.01 10.62
CA ALA A 28 -2.92 18.83 9.70
C ALA A 28 -2.68 20.24 10.26
N GLY A 29 -3.71 20.84 10.87
CA GLY A 29 -3.60 22.12 11.56
C GLY A 29 -2.67 22.08 12.76
N VAL A 30 -2.72 21.02 13.58
CA VAL A 30 -1.78 20.82 14.70
C VAL A 30 -0.35 20.66 14.18
N MET A 31 -0.13 19.83 13.16
CA MET A 31 1.20 19.61 12.56
C MET A 31 1.80 20.89 12.01
N LEU A 32 1.01 21.68 11.30
CA LEU A 32 1.41 23.00 10.81
C LEU A 32 1.78 23.92 11.97
N ARG A 33 0.93 23.99 13.02
CA ARG A 33 1.17 24.82 14.20
C ARG A 33 2.44 24.43 14.94
N GLU A 34 2.63 23.15 15.22
CA GLU A 34 3.81 22.65 15.95
C GLU A 34 5.09 22.82 15.11
N GLY A 35 5.04 22.56 13.80
CA GLY A 35 6.18 22.78 12.90
C GLY A 35 6.61 24.26 12.85
N LEU A 36 5.65 25.17 12.75
CA LEU A 36 5.91 26.62 12.82
C LEU A 36 6.47 27.03 14.19
N ALA A 37 5.92 26.49 15.28
CA ALA A 37 6.39 26.78 16.64
C ALA A 37 7.82 26.25 16.88
N ALA A 38 8.20 25.14 16.26
CA ALA A 38 9.54 24.58 16.32
C ALA A 38 10.59 25.36 15.48
N GLY A 39 10.17 26.37 14.72
CA GLY A 39 11.06 27.16 13.86
C GLY A 39 11.58 26.40 12.63
N GLU A 40 10.95 25.27 12.27
CA GLU A 40 11.26 24.54 11.03
C GLU A 40 11.04 25.46 9.83
N GLN A 41 12.08 25.64 9.00
CA GLN A 41 11.92 26.43 7.78
C GLN A 41 11.07 25.62 6.79
N PRO A 42 9.86 26.09 6.44
CA PRO A 42 8.94 25.27 5.65
C PRO A 42 9.53 24.91 4.29
N PHE A 43 10.28 25.82 3.65
CA PHE A 43 10.63 25.65 2.25
C PHE A 43 11.99 26.24 1.93
N VAL A 44 12.93 25.38 1.51
CA VAL A 44 14.26 25.78 1.05
C VAL A 44 14.32 25.60 -0.46
N LEU A 45 14.06 26.66 -1.22
CA LEU A 45 14.01 26.64 -2.70
C LEU A 45 15.30 26.05 -3.32
N ALA A 46 16.46 26.33 -2.72
CA ALA A 46 17.76 25.80 -3.15
C ALA A 46 17.90 24.28 -2.98
N GLY A 47 17.03 23.65 -2.17
CA GLY A 47 17.04 22.22 -1.87
C GLY A 47 16.15 21.36 -2.76
N VAL A 48 15.12 21.93 -3.37
CA VAL A 48 14.00 21.20 -4.04
C VAL A 48 14.37 20.60 -5.40
N ALA A 49 15.39 21.13 -6.07
CA ALA A 49 15.63 20.86 -7.49
C ALA A 49 15.97 19.39 -7.78
N GLY A 50 16.73 18.72 -6.89
CA GLY A 50 17.21 17.35 -7.12
C GLY A 50 16.09 16.31 -7.08
N GLU A 51 15.32 16.26 -5.99
CA GLU A 51 14.24 15.29 -5.83
C GLU A 51 13.08 15.56 -6.79
N LEU A 52 12.80 16.84 -7.07
CA LEU A 52 11.81 17.24 -8.09
C LEU A 52 12.25 16.80 -9.49
N ALA A 53 13.49 17.07 -9.88
CA ALA A 53 14.01 16.66 -11.20
C ALA A 53 13.97 15.14 -11.37
N LEU A 54 14.34 14.38 -10.34
CA LEU A 54 14.23 12.92 -10.36
C LEU A 54 12.79 12.47 -10.54
N SER A 55 11.86 13.03 -9.77
CA SER A 55 10.43 12.71 -9.83
C SER A 55 9.83 13.02 -11.21
N VAL A 56 10.18 14.18 -11.77
CA VAL A 56 9.77 14.60 -13.12
C VAL A 56 10.38 13.67 -14.18
N ALA A 57 11.66 13.30 -14.06
CA ALA A 57 12.31 12.38 -15.00
C ALA A 57 11.62 11.01 -15.02
N ILE A 58 11.30 10.44 -13.85
CA ILE A 58 10.57 9.17 -13.76
C ILE A 58 9.14 9.31 -14.33
N ALA A 59 8.44 10.41 -14.02
CA ALA A 59 7.10 10.67 -14.54
C ALA A 59 7.07 10.82 -16.07
N ALA A 60 8.03 11.56 -16.62
CA ALA A 60 8.20 11.75 -18.06
C ALA A 60 8.58 10.43 -18.74
N LEU A 61 9.48 9.66 -18.16
CA LEU A 61 9.86 8.34 -18.66
C LEU A 61 8.68 7.37 -18.67
N ALA A 62 7.90 7.33 -17.59
CA ALA A 62 6.69 6.52 -17.48
C ALA A 62 5.66 6.86 -18.56
N TRP A 63 5.53 8.15 -18.88
CA TRP A 63 4.63 8.63 -19.94
C TRP A 63 5.16 8.28 -21.33
N TRP A 64 6.46 8.47 -21.56
CA TRP A 64 7.11 8.16 -22.83
C TRP A 64 7.08 6.66 -23.17
N TRP A 65 7.07 5.77 -22.16
CA TRP A 65 6.88 4.32 -22.31
C TRP A 65 5.47 3.92 -22.79
N LEU A 66 4.50 4.84 -22.78
CA LEU A 66 3.17 4.55 -23.30
C LEU A 66 3.18 4.49 -24.85
N PRO A 67 2.23 3.77 -25.45
CA PRO A 67 1.98 3.86 -26.88
C PRO A 67 1.72 5.31 -27.32
N VAL A 68 2.07 5.63 -28.56
CA VAL A 68 1.87 7.00 -29.10
C VAL A 68 0.39 7.36 -29.12
N SER A 69 -0.50 6.41 -29.44
CA SER A 69 -1.95 6.59 -29.48
C SER A 69 -2.69 5.30 -29.06
N GLY A 70 -4.01 5.41 -28.85
CA GLY A 70 -4.89 4.28 -28.51
C GLY A 70 -5.12 4.07 -27.00
N ARG A 71 -5.94 3.08 -26.64
CA ARG A 71 -6.35 2.80 -25.25
C ARG A 71 -5.18 2.49 -24.30
N GLY A 72 -4.03 2.06 -24.82
CA GLY A 72 -2.82 1.80 -24.03
C GLY A 72 -2.16 3.08 -23.50
N ARG A 73 -2.52 4.27 -24.01
CA ARG A 73 -2.08 5.57 -23.50
C ARG A 73 -3.13 6.15 -22.55
N SER A 74 -3.12 5.68 -21.31
CA SER A 74 -4.05 6.13 -20.25
C SER A 74 -3.31 6.56 -18.99
N LEU A 75 -3.95 7.40 -18.17
CA LEU A 75 -3.41 7.81 -16.87
C LEU A 75 -3.18 6.62 -15.93
N VAL A 76 -4.00 5.57 -16.03
CA VAL A 76 -3.87 4.36 -15.22
C VAL A 76 -2.64 3.55 -15.65
N ALA A 77 -2.43 3.40 -16.95
CA ALA A 77 -1.26 2.75 -17.53
C ALA A 77 0.03 3.55 -17.23
N TRP A 78 -0.05 4.88 -17.22
CA TRP A 78 1.01 5.77 -16.74
C TRP A 78 1.31 5.53 -15.26
N ALA A 79 0.29 5.54 -14.40
CA ALA A 79 0.44 5.40 -12.96
C ALA A 79 1.15 4.08 -12.58
N VAL A 80 0.76 2.97 -13.22
CA VAL A 80 1.42 1.68 -13.03
C VAL A 80 2.89 1.75 -13.45
N ARG A 81 3.20 2.32 -14.61
CA ARG A 81 4.60 2.49 -15.08
C ARG A 81 5.40 3.38 -14.15
N PHE A 82 4.84 4.49 -13.69
CA PHE A 82 5.49 5.42 -12.77
C PHE A 82 5.89 4.72 -11.46
N VAL A 83 4.94 3.99 -10.85
CA VAL A 83 5.20 3.21 -9.63
C VAL A 83 6.27 2.13 -9.88
N LEU A 84 6.18 1.39 -10.98
CA LEU A 84 7.14 0.32 -11.30
C LEU A 84 8.53 0.87 -11.58
N LEU A 85 8.65 1.97 -12.32
CA LEU A 85 9.95 2.61 -12.59
C LEU A 85 10.58 3.15 -11.32
N ALA A 86 9.80 3.77 -10.43
CA ALA A 86 10.29 4.21 -9.12
C ALA A 86 10.84 3.03 -8.31
N TRP A 87 10.08 1.92 -8.21
CA TRP A 87 10.56 0.72 -7.53
C TRP A 87 11.78 0.10 -8.20
N THR A 88 11.84 0.12 -9.53
CA THR A 88 12.98 -0.41 -10.28
C THR A 88 14.25 0.39 -10.02
N LEU A 89 14.14 1.72 -9.89
CA LEU A 89 15.26 2.58 -9.53
C LEU A 89 15.78 2.28 -8.11
N ALA A 90 14.89 2.12 -7.13
CA ALA A 90 15.27 1.75 -5.77
C ALA A 90 15.89 0.34 -5.73
N LEU A 91 15.33 -0.62 -6.48
CA LEU A 91 15.88 -1.97 -6.60
C LEU A 91 17.26 -1.97 -7.27
N ALA A 92 17.50 -1.10 -8.25
CA ALA A 92 18.80 -0.98 -8.90
C ALA A 92 19.88 -0.52 -7.91
N HIS A 93 19.57 0.46 -7.05
CA HIS A 93 20.49 0.91 -6.00
C HIS A 93 20.69 -0.16 -4.93
N TYR A 94 19.61 -0.82 -4.51
CA TYR A 94 19.70 -1.95 -3.57
C TYR A 94 20.59 -3.07 -4.12
N ALA A 95 20.38 -3.50 -5.36
CA ALA A 95 21.17 -4.54 -6.00
C ALA A 95 22.64 -4.11 -6.16
N PHE A 96 22.89 -2.89 -6.61
CA PHE A 96 24.25 -2.34 -6.73
C PHE A 96 24.96 -2.28 -5.37
N ALA A 97 24.26 -1.89 -4.31
CA ALA A 97 24.84 -1.82 -2.97
C ALA A 97 25.10 -3.19 -2.36
N LEU A 98 24.22 -4.18 -2.62
CA LEU A 98 24.49 -5.56 -2.24
C LEU A 98 25.71 -6.15 -2.93
N THR A 99 25.93 -5.83 -4.21
CA THR A 99 27.05 -6.41 -4.98
C THR A 99 28.37 -5.69 -4.75
N THR A 100 28.35 -4.37 -4.57
CA THR A 100 29.57 -3.55 -4.46
C THR A 100 29.90 -3.12 -3.02
N GLY A 101 28.97 -3.29 -2.09
CA GLY A 101 29.07 -2.74 -0.74
C GLY A 101 28.89 -1.23 -0.64
N SER A 102 28.58 -0.53 -1.75
CA SER A 102 28.48 0.93 -1.79
C SER A 102 27.18 1.44 -2.40
N LEU A 103 26.64 2.52 -1.84
CA LEU A 103 25.57 3.32 -2.43
C LEU A 103 26.20 4.53 -3.13
N ARG A 104 25.97 4.67 -4.44
CA ARG A 104 26.56 5.73 -5.25
C ARG A 104 25.49 6.50 -6.03
N PRO A 105 25.43 7.84 -5.93
CA PRO A 105 24.47 8.64 -6.69
C PRO A 105 24.55 8.46 -8.22
N ILE A 106 25.73 8.13 -8.76
CA ILE A 106 25.95 7.89 -10.20
C ILE A 106 25.11 6.72 -10.76
N VAL A 107 24.62 5.81 -9.90
CA VAL A 107 23.74 4.73 -10.32
C VAL A 107 22.40 5.27 -10.82
N THR A 108 21.94 6.43 -10.33
CA THR A 108 20.67 7.05 -10.75
C THR A 108 20.64 7.39 -12.24
N PRO A 109 21.55 8.22 -12.78
CA PRO A 109 21.54 8.53 -14.22
C PRO A 109 21.76 7.29 -15.10
N ILE A 110 22.61 6.33 -14.66
CA ILE A 110 22.83 5.08 -15.38
C ILE A 110 21.54 4.25 -15.44
N ALA A 111 20.86 4.08 -14.31
CA ALA A 111 19.60 3.34 -14.24
C ALA A 111 18.51 4.00 -15.09
N ILE A 112 18.39 5.33 -15.06
CA ILE A 112 17.45 6.07 -15.90
C ILE A 112 17.76 5.87 -17.39
N ALA A 113 19.03 5.95 -17.79
CA ALA A 113 19.44 5.71 -19.18
C ALA A 113 19.13 4.28 -19.65
N LEU A 114 19.40 3.27 -18.82
CA LEU A 114 19.06 1.88 -19.10
C LEU A 114 17.56 1.65 -19.19
N LEU A 115 16.76 2.28 -18.30
CA LEU A 115 15.31 2.24 -18.38
C LEU A 115 14.80 2.95 -19.65
N ALA A 116 15.41 4.06 -20.07
CA ALA A 116 15.09 4.69 -21.34
C ALA A 116 15.38 3.76 -22.54
N ALA A 117 16.55 3.11 -22.57
CA ALA A 117 16.89 2.15 -23.62
C ALA A 117 15.92 0.95 -23.65
N LEU A 118 15.59 0.39 -22.48
CA LEU A 118 14.61 -0.68 -22.36
C LEU A 118 13.23 -0.23 -22.84
N GLY A 119 12.80 0.97 -22.47
CA GLY A 119 11.56 1.58 -22.94
C GLY A 119 11.51 1.73 -24.46
N ALA A 120 12.59 2.21 -25.07
CA ALA A 120 12.70 2.32 -26.53
C ALA A 120 12.50 0.95 -27.20
N TRP A 121 13.10 -0.10 -26.64
CA TRP A 121 12.99 -1.45 -27.16
C TRP A 121 11.57 -2.03 -26.99
N VAL A 122 10.97 -1.90 -25.81
CA VAL A 122 9.60 -2.34 -25.51
C VAL A 122 8.57 -1.67 -26.42
N ARG A 123 8.75 -0.38 -26.73
CA ARG A 123 7.86 0.36 -27.62
C ARG A 123 7.84 -0.19 -29.05
N ARG A 124 8.93 -0.78 -29.54
CA ARG A 124 8.98 -1.43 -30.88
C ARG A 124 8.05 -2.64 -30.99
N TRP A 125 7.68 -3.24 -29.86
CA TRP A 125 6.87 -4.46 -29.81
C TRP A 125 5.39 -4.20 -29.52
N SER A 126 5.03 -2.95 -29.25
CA SER A 126 3.67 -2.58 -28.86
C SER A 126 2.78 -2.51 -30.09
N GLN A 127 2.14 -3.62 -30.45
CA GLN A 127 1.13 -3.63 -31.51
C GLN A 127 -0.19 -3.01 -31.04
N PRO A 128 -1.01 -2.46 -31.96
CA PRO A 128 -2.36 -1.99 -31.65
C PRO A 128 -3.19 -3.15 -31.09
N THR A 129 -3.65 -3.05 -29.85
CA THR A 129 -4.53 -4.04 -29.25
C THR A 129 -5.95 -3.90 -29.81
N LEU A 130 -6.56 -5.04 -30.16
CA LEU A 130 -7.98 -5.15 -30.51
C LEU A 130 -8.88 -4.62 -29.36
N PRO A 131 -10.05 -4.04 -29.69
CA PRO A 131 -10.92 -3.43 -28.68
C PRO A 131 -11.52 -4.50 -27.75
N ALA A 132 -11.15 -4.48 -26.48
CA ALA A 132 -11.88 -5.20 -25.43
C ALA A 132 -13.17 -4.45 -25.04
N ALA A 133 -14.15 -5.20 -24.53
CA ALA A 133 -15.51 -4.74 -24.21
C ALA A 133 -15.57 -3.39 -23.47
N ALA A 134 -16.59 -2.60 -23.80
CA ALA A 134 -16.78 -1.24 -23.34
C ALA A 134 -16.92 -1.16 -21.81
N CYS A 135 -15.85 -0.75 -21.12
CA CYS A 135 -16.05 -0.04 -19.85
C CYS A 135 -16.72 1.31 -20.18
N PRO A 136 -17.70 1.76 -19.39
CA PRO A 136 -18.25 3.10 -19.55
C PRO A 136 -17.13 4.15 -19.51
N ALA A 137 -17.32 5.30 -20.12
CA ALA A 137 -16.35 6.40 -20.03
C ALA A 137 -16.24 6.89 -18.57
N PRO A 138 -15.04 7.26 -18.08
CA PRO A 138 -14.91 7.84 -16.75
C PRO A 138 -15.65 9.18 -16.68
N ASP A 139 -16.50 9.35 -15.67
CA ASP A 139 -16.90 10.68 -15.23
C ASP A 139 -15.72 11.29 -14.47
N THR A 140 -15.06 12.25 -15.11
CA THR A 140 -13.88 12.94 -14.58
C THR A 140 -14.25 14.21 -13.81
N ARG A 141 -15.52 14.63 -13.84
CA ARG A 141 -16.00 15.88 -13.21
C ARG A 141 -16.83 15.64 -11.96
N HIS A 142 -16.90 14.40 -11.48
CA HIS A 142 -17.63 14.06 -10.27
C HIS A 142 -17.07 14.82 -9.05
N PRO A 143 -17.90 15.49 -8.22
CA PRO A 143 -17.44 16.33 -7.12
C PRO A 143 -16.58 15.56 -6.09
N ALA A 144 -16.87 14.29 -5.85
CA ALA A 144 -16.04 13.44 -4.99
C ALA A 144 -14.60 13.26 -5.50
N LEU A 145 -14.36 13.27 -6.83
CA LEU A 145 -13.00 13.22 -7.38
C LEU A 145 -12.27 14.55 -7.19
N LEU A 146 -12.97 15.68 -7.33
CA LEU A 146 -12.42 17.00 -7.04
C LEU A 146 -12.04 17.12 -5.56
N LEU A 147 -12.92 16.66 -4.66
CA LEU A 147 -12.61 16.58 -3.23
C LEU A 147 -11.43 15.66 -2.95
N ALA A 148 -11.38 14.47 -3.57
CA ALA A 148 -10.26 13.54 -3.42
C ALA A 148 -8.93 14.18 -3.85
N ALA A 149 -8.93 14.88 -4.99
CA ALA A 149 -7.78 15.63 -5.47
C ALA A 149 -7.41 16.77 -4.52
N ALA A 150 -8.37 17.53 -4.00
CA ALA A 150 -8.14 18.59 -3.03
C ALA A 150 -7.52 18.05 -1.74
N PHE A 151 -8.01 16.92 -1.21
CA PHE A 151 -7.43 16.26 -0.05
C PHE A 151 -5.99 15.79 -0.32
N TRP A 152 -5.72 15.22 -1.50
CA TRP A 152 -4.37 14.82 -1.87
C TRP A 152 -3.42 16.02 -2.05
N VAL A 153 -3.85 17.08 -2.72
CA VAL A 153 -3.05 18.33 -2.86
C VAL A 153 -2.78 18.95 -1.51
N PHE A 154 -3.77 18.97 -0.62
CA PHE A 154 -3.59 19.45 0.75
C PHE A 154 -2.51 18.66 1.49
N GLN A 155 -2.38 17.35 1.25
CA GLN A 155 -1.29 16.55 1.84
C GLN A 155 0.11 17.02 1.40
N LEU A 156 0.27 17.60 0.21
CA LEU A 156 1.57 18.10 -0.24
C LEU A 156 2.12 19.20 0.67
N THR A 157 1.25 19.92 1.38
CA THR A 157 1.69 20.91 2.38
C THR A 157 2.44 20.26 3.54
N HIS A 158 2.22 18.98 3.84
CA HIS A 158 2.95 18.24 4.87
C HIS A 158 4.29 17.67 4.40
N LEU A 159 4.63 17.80 3.12
CA LEU A 159 6.00 17.53 2.67
C LEU A 159 6.97 18.61 3.16
N VAL A 160 6.46 19.83 3.31
CA VAL A 160 7.18 21.05 3.67
C VAL A 160 7.40 21.14 5.20
N PHE A 161 6.57 20.44 6.00
CA PHE A 161 6.74 20.33 7.44
C PHE A 161 7.09 18.88 7.80
N PRO A 162 8.29 18.59 8.33
CA PRO A 162 8.65 17.23 8.66
C PRO A 162 7.78 16.71 9.82
N TYR A 163 6.81 15.86 9.49
CA TYR A 163 6.02 15.18 10.50
C TYR A 163 6.78 13.98 11.03
N HIS A 164 7.34 14.18 12.21
CA HIS A 164 8.07 13.17 12.96
C HIS A 164 7.09 12.23 13.66
N PHE A 165 6.63 11.24 12.92
CA PHE A 165 6.02 10.07 13.52
C PHE A 165 7.13 9.25 14.19
N THR A 166 7.17 9.25 15.52
CA THR A 166 8.28 8.77 16.37
C THR A 166 8.96 7.51 15.83
N ASP A 167 8.18 6.51 15.43
CA ASP A 167 8.71 5.17 15.17
C ASP A 167 9.14 4.98 13.69
N ALA A 168 8.59 5.77 12.77
CA ALA A 168 8.93 5.72 11.35
C ALA A 168 10.23 6.47 11.05
N GLN A 169 10.51 7.52 11.83
CA GLN A 169 11.77 8.24 11.79
C GLN A 169 12.93 7.37 12.28
N ASP A 170 12.76 6.71 13.41
CA ASP A 170 13.81 5.90 14.04
C ASP A 170 14.22 4.67 13.22
N ILE A 171 13.34 4.22 12.32
CA ILE A 171 13.60 3.09 11.43
C ILE A 171 13.95 3.57 10.03
N TRP A 172 13.02 4.18 9.31
CA TRP A 172 13.15 4.36 7.86
C TRP A 172 13.90 5.61 7.47
N ALA A 173 13.61 6.74 8.14
CA ALA A 173 14.28 8.01 7.92
C ALA A 173 15.73 7.95 8.37
N CYS A 174 15.96 7.45 9.60
CA CYS A 174 17.30 7.25 10.17
C CYS A 174 18.18 6.52 9.18
N ARG A 175 17.72 5.39 8.62
CA ARG A 175 18.48 4.61 7.63
C ARG A 175 18.79 5.41 6.38
N ALA A 176 17.83 6.16 5.85
CA ALA A 176 18.04 6.95 4.64
C ALA A 176 19.17 7.97 4.85
N PHE A 177 19.20 8.65 6.00
CA PHE A 177 20.28 9.58 6.36
C PHE A 177 21.60 8.85 6.63
N LYS A 178 21.57 7.73 7.36
CA LYS A 178 22.76 6.91 7.64
C LYS A 178 23.35 6.25 6.40
N PHE A 179 22.54 5.95 5.39
CA PHE A 179 23.01 5.52 4.07
C PHE A 179 23.79 6.62 3.35
N ALA A 180 23.38 7.89 3.52
CA ALA A 180 24.11 9.03 2.98
C ALA A 180 25.43 9.26 3.72
N GLU A 181 25.44 9.13 5.05
CA GLU A 181 26.65 9.26 5.89
C GLU A 181 27.68 8.14 5.60
N HIS A 182 27.23 6.88 5.55
CA HIS A 182 28.11 5.74 5.37
C HIS A 182 28.46 5.46 3.91
N GLY A 183 27.68 6.00 2.97
CA GLY A 183 27.77 5.63 1.55
C GLY A 183 27.51 4.13 1.29
N ALA A 184 26.78 3.46 2.17
CA ALA A 184 26.55 2.01 2.14
C ALA A 184 25.30 1.59 2.91
N LEU A 185 24.81 0.37 2.66
CA LEU A 185 23.68 -0.22 3.40
C LEU A 185 24.02 -0.53 4.87
N THR A 186 25.30 -0.47 5.28
CA THR A 186 25.72 -0.69 6.68
C THR A 186 25.17 0.37 7.63
N GLY A 187 24.72 1.52 7.13
CA GLY A 187 23.98 2.51 7.93
C GLY A 187 22.69 1.98 8.58
N VAL A 188 22.23 0.77 8.24
CA VAL A 188 21.11 0.13 8.98
C VAL A 188 21.43 -0.14 10.45
N PHE A 189 22.70 -0.34 10.80
CA PHE A 189 23.11 -0.70 12.16
C PHE A 189 23.00 0.44 13.18
N ASP A 190 22.95 1.68 12.68
CA ASP A 190 22.81 2.88 13.50
C ASP A 190 21.34 3.18 13.87
N CYS A 191 20.40 2.38 13.35
CA CYS A 191 18.97 2.63 13.43
C CYS A 191 18.21 1.48 14.11
N LEU A 192 16.96 1.73 14.48
CA LEU A 192 16.13 0.68 15.07
C LEU A 192 15.83 -0.46 14.07
N ASP A 193 15.81 -1.68 14.60
CA ASP A 193 15.44 -2.93 13.92
C ASP A 193 16.26 -3.23 12.63
N PRO A 194 17.61 -3.29 12.70
CA PRO A 194 18.49 -3.44 11.52
C PRO A 194 18.22 -4.70 10.68
N ALA A 195 17.47 -5.66 11.21
CA ALA A 195 17.05 -6.85 10.50
C ALA A 195 16.01 -6.60 9.39
N ARG A 196 15.33 -5.44 9.37
CA ARG A 196 14.34 -5.12 8.33
C ARG A 196 15.00 -4.84 6.97
N PRO A 197 14.43 -5.37 5.87
CA PRO A 197 14.79 -5.02 4.51
C PRO A 197 14.82 -3.50 4.25
N PRO A 198 15.77 -2.96 3.47
CA PRO A 198 16.01 -1.52 3.41
C PRO A 198 15.38 -0.80 2.20
N LEU A 199 14.56 -1.45 1.36
CA LEU A 199 14.20 -0.87 0.04
C LEU A 199 13.47 0.48 0.14
N TYR A 200 12.60 0.65 1.14
CA TYR A 200 11.94 1.95 1.33
C TYR A 200 12.92 3.02 1.83
N SER A 201 13.86 2.67 2.71
CA SER A 201 14.95 3.58 3.09
C SER A 201 15.87 3.92 1.93
N VAL A 202 16.09 3.00 0.99
CA VAL A 202 16.80 3.29 -0.26
C VAL A 202 16.00 4.26 -1.13
N MET A 203 14.68 4.12 -1.22
CA MET A 203 13.80 5.07 -1.92
C MET A 203 13.91 6.47 -1.31
N LEU A 204 13.83 6.57 0.01
CA LEU A 204 13.98 7.84 0.73
C LEU A 204 15.39 8.42 0.54
N TRP A 205 16.42 7.59 0.56
CA TRP A 205 17.82 8.01 0.35
C TRP A 205 18.04 8.71 -1.00
N LEU A 206 17.29 8.36 -2.04
CA LEU A 206 17.37 9.03 -3.36
C LEU A 206 17.10 10.55 -3.29
N GLY A 207 16.36 11.01 -2.27
CA GLY A 207 16.10 12.43 -2.01
C GLY A 207 16.55 12.91 -0.63
N ALA A 208 17.28 12.10 0.15
CA ALA A 208 17.68 12.47 1.52
C ALA A 208 18.63 13.69 1.59
N GLY A 209 19.30 14.02 0.49
CA GLY A 209 20.10 15.25 0.37
C GLY A 209 19.28 16.52 0.16
N ASP A 210 17.97 16.42 -0.08
CA ASP A 210 17.04 17.55 -0.19
C ASP A 210 16.56 17.95 1.23
N PRO A 211 16.88 19.16 1.72
CA PRO A 211 16.47 19.60 3.05
C PRO A 211 14.96 19.83 3.18
N THR A 212 14.24 20.06 2.08
CA THR A 212 12.80 20.35 2.08
C THR A 212 12.00 19.07 2.15
N PHE A 213 12.22 18.14 1.22
CA PHE A 213 11.39 16.95 1.11
C PHE A 213 12.00 15.72 1.79
N GLN A 214 13.33 15.69 1.95
CA GLN A 214 14.04 14.62 2.65
C GLN A 214 13.71 13.22 2.09
N GLY A 215 13.47 13.10 0.78
CA GLY A 215 13.13 11.84 0.12
C GLY A 215 11.65 11.48 0.09
N ARG A 216 10.76 12.35 0.60
CA ARG A 216 9.32 12.05 0.75
C ARG A 216 8.47 12.44 -0.47
N LEU A 217 8.98 13.24 -1.40
CA LEU A 217 8.24 13.70 -2.58
C LEU A 217 7.90 12.51 -3.49
N LEU A 218 8.89 11.69 -3.86
CA LEU A 218 8.65 10.56 -4.77
C LEU A 218 7.64 9.54 -4.19
N PRO A 219 7.75 9.08 -2.93
CA PRO A 219 6.71 8.27 -2.28
C PRO A 219 5.33 8.93 -2.29
N THR A 220 5.23 10.23 -2.04
CA THR A 220 3.95 10.95 -2.04
C THR A 220 3.31 10.99 -3.43
N LEU A 221 4.12 11.20 -4.47
CA LEU A 221 3.67 11.16 -5.86
C LEU A 221 3.21 9.75 -6.26
N MET A 222 3.85 8.69 -5.74
CA MET A 222 3.41 7.31 -5.94
C MET A 222 2.02 7.06 -5.35
N VAL A 223 1.66 7.70 -4.23
CA VAL A 223 0.30 7.64 -3.66
C VAL A 223 -0.72 8.32 -4.58
N GLY A 224 -0.37 9.48 -5.15
CA GLY A 224 -1.21 10.15 -6.15
C GLY A 224 -1.44 9.28 -7.39
N ALA A 225 -0.37 8.69 -7.91
CA ALA A 225 -0.43 7.72 -9.02
C ALA A 225 -1.32 6.51 -8.66
N PHE A 226 -1.16 5.98 -7.45
CA PHE A 226 -1.98 4.88 -6.94
C PHE A 226 -3.48 5.21 -6.91
N GLY A 227 -3.86 6.46 -6.63
CA GLY A 227 -5.26 6.91 -6.71
C GLY A 227 -5.91 6.66 -8.07
N PHE A 228 -5.18 6.88 -9.18
CA PHE A 228 -5.68 6.59 -10.53
C PHE A 228 -5.86 5.09 -10.78
N LEU A 229 -4.92 4.26 -10.31
CA LEU A 229 -5.02 2.81 -10.36
C LEU A 229 -6.23 2.31 -9.56
N PHE A 230 -6.39 2.82 -8.35
CA PHE A 230 -7.46 2.42 -7.46
C PHE A 230 -8.84 2.82 -8.01
N TYR A 231 -8.96 4.04 -8.58
CA TYR A 231 -10.17 4.46 -9.28
C TYR A 231 -10.54 3.48 -10.39
N HIS A 232 -9.57 3.08 -11.23
CA HIS A 232 -9.79 2.12 -12.30
C HIS A 232 -10.30 0.77 -11.78
N LEU A 233 -9.70 0.24 -10.71
CA LEU A 233 -10.14 -1.00 -10.09
C LEU A 233 -11.56 -0.89 -9.52
N LEU A 234 -11.88 0.22 -8.85
CA LEU A 234 -13.22 0.49 -8.32
C LEU A 234 -14.27 0.56 -9.44
N ARG A 235 -13.96 1.20 -10.56
CA ARG A 235 -14.89 1.32 -11.70
C ARG A 235 -15.29 -0.03 -12.30
N ARG A 236 -14.43 -1.04 -12.19
CA ARG A 236 -14.74 -2.41 -12.64
C ARG A 236 -15.75 -3.12 -11.75
N VAL A 237 -15.87 -2.73 -10.48
CA VAL A 237 -16.72 -3.43 -9.49
C VAL A 237 -17.88 -2.60 -8.94
N ALA A 238 -17.81 -1.27 -9.09
CA ALA A 238 -18.74 -0.29 -8.55
C ALA A 238 -18.63 1.05 -9.29
N PRO A 239 -19.10 1.15 -10.55
CA PRO A 239 -18.89 2.33 -11.38
C PRO A 239 -19.53 3.61 -10.81
N ARG A 240 -20.69 3.54 -10.14
CA ARG A 240 -21.35 4.73 -9.57
C ARG A 240 -20.67 5.18 -8.28
N LEU A 241 -20.18 4.24 -7.47
CA LEU A 241 -19.51 4.55 -6.20
C LEU A 241 -17.99 4.69 -6.29
N ALA A 242 -17.38 4.44 -7.45
CA ALA A 242 -15.94 4.56 -7.62
C ALA A 242 -15.37 5.94 -7.21
N PRO A 243 -16.01 7.08 -7.53
CA PRO A 243 -15.55 8.40 -7.07
C PRO A 243 -15.48 8.50 -5.53
N TRP A 244 -16.47 7.94 -4.83
CA TRP A 244 -16.54 7.95 -3.38
C TRP A 244 -15.52 7.02 -2.74
N GLY A 245 -15.27 5.85 -3.33
CA GLY A 245 -14.20 4.96 -2.89
C GLY A 245 -12.81 5.61 -3.00
N VAL A 246 -12.55 6.40 -4.05
CA VAL A 246 -11.29 7.16 -4.17
C VAL A 246 -11.21 8.27 -3.12
N LEU A 247 -12.28 9.02 -2.89
CA LEU A 247 -12.32 10.02 -1.82
C LEU A 247 -12.00 9.41 -0.46
N TRP A 248 -12.59 8.25 -0.17
CA TRP A 248 -12.33 7.52 1.07
C TRP A 248 -10.89 7.06 1.23
N LEU A 249 -10.24 6.64 0.13
CA LEU A 249 -8.82 6.31 0.14
C LEU A 249 -8.00 7.49 0.66
N PHE A 250 -8.24 8.68 0.12
CA PHE A 250 -7.44 9.88 0.44
C PHE A 250 -7.84 10.57 1.74
N VAL A 251 -9.09 10.44 2.21
CA VAL A 251 -9.56 11.00 3.49
C VAL A 251 -9.13 10.15 4.69
N THR A 252 -8.67 8.92 4.48
CA THR A 252 -8.25 8.04 5.56
C THR A 252 -6.90 8.48 6.14
N ASP A 253 -6.89 8.83 7.43
CA ASP A 253 -5.72 9.33 8.19
C ASP A 253 -4.45 8.48 8.01
N HIS A 254 -4.56 7.17 7.88
CA HIS A 254 -3.40 6.29 7.66
C HIS A 254 -2.75 6.47 6.29
N VAL A 255 -3.55 6.62 5.23
CA VAL A 255 -3.04 6.85 3.88
C VAL A 255 -2.45 8.25 3.80
N MET A 256 -3.13 9.24 4.40
CA MET A 256 -2.62 10.60 4.54
C MET A 256 -1.25 10.63 5.23
N LYS A 257 -1.14 10.03 6.42
CA LYS A 257 0.12 9.98 7.16
C LYS A 257 1.19 9.18 6.46
N GLY A 258 0.86 8.00 5.95
CA GLY A 258 1.84 7.15 5.30
C GLY A 258 2.32 7.70 3.95
N ALA A 259 1.56 8.60 3.32
CA ALA A 259 1.99 9.29 2.12
C ALA A 259 3.12 10.29 2.39
N VAL A 260 2.97 11.10 3.44
CA VAL A 260 3.80 12.29 3.71
C VAL A 260 4.82 12.11 4.84
N SER A 261 4.86 10.93 5.44
CA SER A 261 5.83 10.56 6.47
C SER A 261 6.80 9.49 5.98
N PHE A 262 7.80 9.18 6.81
CA PHE A 262 8.75 8.10 6.58
C PHE A 262 8.16 6.71 6.81
N TYR A 263 6.85 6.54 6.81
CA TYR A 263 6.20 5.29 7.17
C TYR A 263 6.07 4.34 5.98
N ALA A 264 6.70 3.16 6.06
CA ALA A 264 6.71 2.14 5.00
C ALA A 264 5.35 1.45 4.72
N GLY A 265 4.31 1.74 5.52
CA GLY A 265 2.96 1.19 5.37
C GLY A 265 2.36 1.36 3.97
N VAL A 266 2.22 2.61 3.58
CA VAL A 266 1.60 2.99 2.31
C VAL A 266 2.41 2.51 1.10
N PRO A 267 3.76 2.56 1.09
CA PRO A 267 4.55 1.96 0.01
C PRO A 267 4.28 0.47 -0.24
N VAL A 268 4.19 -0.36 0.82
CA VAL A 268 3.81 -1.79 0.68
C VAL A 268 2.39 -1.94 0.14
N MET A 269 1.45 -1.11 0.61
CA MET A 269 0.06 -1.11 0.14
C MET A 269 0.00 -0.90 -1.38
N ILE A 270 0.78 0.06 -1.89
CA ILE A 270 0.89 0.35 -3.33
C ILE A 270 1.48 -0.85 -4.07
N ALA A 271 2.62 -1.38 -3.60
CA ALA A 271 3.29 -2.50 -4.26
C ALA A 271 2.40 -3.76 -4.33
N ALA A 272 1.77 -4.12 -3.22
CA ALA A 272 0.86 -5.28 -3.15
C ALA A 272 -0.34 -5.10 -4.08
N THR A 273 -0.96 -3.91 -4.08
CA THR A 273 -2.13 -3.64 -4.93
C THR A 273 -1.75 -3.60 -6.42
N VAL A 274 -0.57 -3.08 -6.78
CA VAL A 274 -0.06 -3.11 -8.16
C VAL A 274 0.20 -4.55 -8.62
N ALA A 275 0.82 -5.38 -7.78
CA ALA A 275 1.05 -6.79 -8.11
C ALA A 275 -0.27 -7.53 -8.40
N ILE A 276 -1.28 -7.30 -7.55
CA ILE A 276 -2.63 -7.84 -7.72
C ILE A 276 -3.27 -7.30 -9.01
N ALA A 277 -3.23 -5.98 -9.23
CA ALA A 277 -3.83 -5.34 -10.39
C ALA A 277 -3.25 -5.87 -11.71
N LEU A 278 -1.93 -6.09 -11.77
CA LEU A 278 -1.27 -6.69 -12.93
C LEU A 278 -1.69 -8.14 -13.15
N ALA A 279 -1.86 -8.91 -12.06
CA ALA A 279 -2.30 -10.30 -12.13
C ALA A 279 -3.74 -10.46 -12.66
N VAL A 280 -4.63 -9.52 -12.33
CA VAL A 280 -6.04 -9.52 -12.78
C VAL A 280 -6.29 -8.59 -13.98
N ASP A 281 -5.24 -8.04 -14.60
CA ASP A 281 -5.38 -7.13 -15.74
C ASP A 281 -5.89 -7.85 -16.99
N ASP A 282 -6.67 -7.15 -17.81
CA ASP A 282 -7.16 -7.65 -19.11
C ASP A 282 -6.36 -7.04 -20.27
N GLY A 283 -5.11 -6.65 -20.00
CA GLY A 283 -4.22 -5.95 -20.93
C GLY A 283 -4.41 -4.43 -21.01
N VAL A 284 -5.17 -3.84 -20.07
CA VAL A 284 -5.44 -2.39 -20.02
C VAL A 284 -4.29 -1.64 -19.35
N LEU A 285 -3.69 -2.23 -18.32
CA LEU A 285 -2.61 -1.62 -17.55
C LEU A 285 -1.27 -1.79 -18.26
N ALA A 286 -1.01 -3.00 -18.77
CA ALA A 286 0.20 -3.32 -19.49
C ALA A 286 0.02 -4.52 -20.44
N PRO A 287 0.75 -4.58 -21.56
CA PRO A 287 0.92 -5.80 -22.34
C PRO A 287 1.40 -6.96 -21.47
N ARG A 288 1.00 -8.20 -21.80
CA ARG A 288 1.26 -9.39 -20.97
C ARG A 288 2.71 -9.53 -20.48
N ARG A 289 3.70 -9.31 -21.36
CA ARG A 289 5.14 -9.38 -20.99
C ARG A 289 5.52 -8.34 -19.94
N LEU A 290 5.07 -7.10 -20.12
CA LEU A 290 5.28 -6.02 -19.16
C LEU A 290 4.52 -6.27 -17.86
N ALA A 291 3.33 -6.85 -17.91
CA ALA A 291 2.57 -7.22 -16.72
C ALA A 291 3.28 -8.28 -15.89
N ILE A 292 3.91 -9.28 -16.53
CA ILE A 292 4.74 -10.30 -15.85
C ILE A 292 5.94 -9.64 -15.17
N ILE A 293 6.71 -8.83 -15.91
CA ILE A 293 7.89 -8.13 -15.35
C ILE A 293 7.49 -7.19 -14.21
N GLY A 294 6.42 -6.42 -14.40
CA GLY A 294 5.89 -5.53 -13.37
C GLY A 294 5.41 -6.28 -12.12
N ALA A 295 4.83 -7.47 -12.30
CA ALA A 295 4.43 -8.33 -11.18
C ALA A 295 5.65 -8.80 -10.38
N VAL A 296 6.74 -9.19 -11.05
CA VAL A 296 8.03 -9.53 -10.38
C VAL A 296 8.54 -8.34 -9.57
N ILE A 297 8.61 -7.15 -10.17
CA ILE A 297 9.10 -5.93 -9.52
C ILE A 297 8.25 -5.59 -8.29
N ALA A 298 6.93 -5.60 -8.44
CA ALA A 298 6.00 -5.30 -7.36
C ALA A 298 6.09 -6.33 -6.23
N GLY A 299 6.18 -7.63 -6.55
CA GLY A 299 6.39 -8.69 -5.57
C GLY A 299 7.71 -8.56 -4.81
N ALA A 300 8.81 -8.27 -5.51
CA ALA A 300 10.11 -8.03 -4.90
C ALA A 300 10.07 -6.81 -3.96
N ALA A 301 9.39 -5.74 -4.38
CA ALA A 301 9.21 -4.54 -3.55
C ALA A 301 8.45 -4.86 -2.26
N VAL A 302 7.36 -5.64 -2.31
CA VAL A 302 6.61 -6.03 -1.10
C VAL A 302 7.52 -6.71 -0.07
N ALA A 303 8.34 -7.69 -0.49
CA ALA A 303 9.24 -8.42 0.40
C ALA A 303 10.42 -7.57 0.91
N LEU A 304 10.88 -6.61 0.11
CA LEU A 304 12.06 -5.79 0.42
C LEU A 304 11.74 -4.45 1.10
N ILE A 305 10.48 -4.05 1.17
CA ILE A 305 10.05 -2.91 2.00
C ILE A 305 9.85 -3.36 3.45
N ARG A 306 9.35 -4.59 3.68
CA ARG A 306 9.09 -5.11 5.02
C ARG A 306 9.24 -6.63 5.10
N ARG A 307 9.87 -7.11 6.17
CA ARG A 307 10.21 -8.53 6.40
C ARG A 307 8.98 -9.44 6.45
N ASP A 308 7.90 -8.94 7.02
CA ASP A 308 6.59 -9.59 7.18
C ASP A 308 5.69 -9.44 5.94
N GLY A 309 6.09 -8.63 4.96
CA GLY A 309 5.37 -8.49 3.71
C GLY A 309 5.31 -9.80 2.90
N LEU A 310 6.30 -10.69 3.02
CA LEU A 310 6.30 -11.97 2.32
C LEU A 310 5.20 -12.93 2.83
N PRO A 311 5.11 -13.29 4.13
CA PRO A 311 4.04 -14.17 4.62
C PRO A 311 2.64 -13.67 4.28
N GLU A 312 2.42 -12.37 4.48
CA GLU A 312 1.17 -11.68 4.18
C GLU A 312 0.77 -11.77 2.70
N PHE A 313 1.72 -11.45 1.82
CA PHE A 313 1.53 -11.50 0.38
C PHE A 313 1.40 -12.93 -0.15
N ALA A 314 2.14 -13.89 0.42
CA ALA A 314 2.04 -15.29 0.06
C ALA A 314 0.68 -15.88 0.42
N VAL A 315 0.13 -15.57 1.61
CA VAL A 315 -1.21 -16.02 2.00
C VAL A 315 -2.29 -15.36 1.13
N ALA A 316 -2.21 -14.05 0.88
CA ALA A 316 -3.13 -13.36 -0.01
C ALA A 316 -3.11 -13.97 -1.43
N GLY A 317 -1.91 -14.20 -1.98
CA GLY A 317 -1.70 -14.80 -3.29
C GLY A 317 -2.22 -16.24 -3.37
N ALA A 318 -1.95 -17.06 -2.36
CA ALA A 318 -2.43 -18.44 -2.28
C ALA A 318 -3.96 -18.51 -2.30
N VAL A 319 -4.65 -17.64 -1.56
CA VAL A 319 -6.12 -17.56 -1.55
C VAL A 319 -6.67 -17.21 -2.93
N VAL A 320 -6.05 -16.24 -3.62
CA VAL A 320 -6.43 -15.89 -5.00
C VAL A 320 -6.23 -17.08 -5.94
N MET A 321 -5.07 -17.73 -5.90
CA MET A 321 -4.74 -18.89 -6.76
C MET A 321 -5.68 -20.07 -6.52
N MET A 322 -5.94 -20.43 -5.26
CA MET A 322 -6.84 -21.51 -4.89
C MET A 322 -8.28 -21.25 -5.34
N ARG A 323 -8.79 -20.02 -5.16
CA ARG A 323 -10.19 -19.68 -5.45
C ARG A 323 -10.47 -19.47 -6.93
N THR A 324 -9.49 -18.98 -7.69
CA THR A 324 -9.62 -18.79 -9.14
C THR A 324 -9.26 -20.03 -9.95
N ARG A 325 -8.67 -21.06 -9.31
CA ARG A 325 -8.01 -22.18 -9.99
C ARG A 325 -6.99 -21.69 -11.05
N ALA A 326 -6.47 -20.47 -10.91
CA ALA A 326 -5.57 -19.82 -11.86
C ALA A 326 -4.12 -20.29 -11.69
N TRP A 327 -3.90 -21.56 -11.36
CA TRP A 327 -2.58 -22.19 -11.24
C TRP A 327 -1.76 -22.08 -12.52
N ARG A 328 -2.41 -21.80 -13.66
CA ARG A 328 -1.79 -21.60 -14.97
C ARG A 328 -1.53 -20.14 -15.33
N GLU A 329 -1.91 -19.17 -14.50
CA GLU A 329 -1.72 -17.75 -14.78
C GLU A 329 -0.29 -17.31 -14.40
N PRO A 330 0.61 -17.05 -15.37
CA PRO A 330 2.01 -16.75 -15.09
C PRO A 330 2.22 -15.46 -14.30
N ARG A 331 1.27 -14.51 -14.33
CA ARG A 331 1.41 -13.23 -13.62
C ARG A 331 1.37 -13.37 -12.10
N LEU A 332 0.55 -14.28 -11.58
CA LEU A 332 0.49 -14.59 -10.15
C LEU A 332 1.79 -15.26 -9.68
N TRP A 333 2.29 -16.23 -10.47
CA TRP A 333 3.58 -16.86 -10.21
C TRP A 333 4.75 -15.89 -10.31
N ALA A 334 4.71 -14.95 -11.25
CA ALA A 334 5.72 -13.91 -11.39
C ALA A 334 5.79 -13.01 -10.15
N ALA A 335 4.64 -12.60 -9.60
CA ALA A 335 4.61 -11.85 -8.35
C ALA A 335 5.17 -12.65 -7.17
N ALA A 336 4.80 -13.93 -7.05
CA ALA A 336 5.32 -14.82 -6.02
C ALA A 336 6.84 -15.04 -6.17
N ALA A 337 7.33 -15.23 -7.39
CA ALA A 337 8.75 -15.37 -7.69
C ALA A 337 9.52 -14.10 -7.35
N GLY A 338 9.00 -12.92 -7.70
CA GLY A 338 9.57 -11.64 -7.30
C GLY A 338 9.68 -11.50 -5.79
N ALA A 339 8.61 -11.82 -5.06
CA ALA A 339 8.61 -11.79 -3.60
C ALA A 339 9.62 -12.76 -2.99
N ALA A 340 9.73 -13.98 -3.54
CA ALA A 340 10.72 -14.97 -3.12
C ALA A 340 12.16 -14.50 -3.36
N VAL A 341 12.46 -13.97 -4.56
CA VAL A 341 13.78 -13.40 -4.89
C VAL A 341 14.11 -12.24 -3.97
N GLY A 342 13.17 -11.32 -3.74
CA GLY A 342 13.35 -10.21 -2.80
C GLY A 342 13.68 -10.70 -1.40
N TYR A 343 12.87 -11.61 -0.86
CA TYR A 343 13.09 -12.18 0.47
C TYR A 343 14.42 -12.92 0.59
N LEU A 344 14.76 -13.75 -0.39
CA LEU A 344 16.02 -14.50 -0.42
C LEU A 344 17.22 -13.56 -0.53
N SER A 345 17.14 -12.50 -1.34
CA SER A 345 18.24 -11.54 -1.48
C SER A 345 18.62 -10.86 -0.16
N TRP A 346 17.63 -10.57 0.69
CA TRP A 346 17.89 -9.99 2.01
C TRP A 346 18.25 -11.06 3.04
N THR A 347 17.62 -12.23 2.98
CA THR A 347 17.92 -13.33 3.92
C THR A 347 19.34 -13.85 3.73
N LEU A 348 19.78 -13.97 2.47
CA LEU A 348 21.11 -14.42 2.04
C LEU A 348 22.07 -13.25 1.76
N ARG A 349 21.80 -12.09 2.37
CA ARG A 349 22.67 -10.90 2.22
C ARG A 349 24.11 -11.20 2.69
N PRO A 350 25.11 -10.44 2.23
CA PRO A 350 26.48 -10.59 2.69
C PRO A 350 26.60 -10.53 4.22
N ALA A 351 27.56 -11.26 4.78
CA ALA A 351 27.76 -11.35 6.24
C ALA A 351 27.98 -9.99 6.92
N VAL A 352 28.57 -9.01 6.21
CA VAL A 352 28.74 -7.64 6.69
C VAL A 352 27.41 -6.91 6.95
N LEU A 353 26.30 -7.39 6.39
CA LEU A 353 24.95 -6.86 6.61
C LEU A 353 24.13 -7.72 7.59
N HIS A 354 24.72 -8.74 8.22
CA HIS A 354 24.03 -9.53 9.24
C HIS A 354 23.89 -8.71 10.54
N ALA A 355 22.65 -8.53 10.98
CA ALA A 355 22.38 -7.87 12.25
C ALA A 355 22.94 -8.72 13.40
N PRO A 356 23.49 -8.09 14.45
CA PRO A 356 23.95 -8.82 15.63
C PRO A 356 22.84 -9.72 16.19
N PRO A 357 23.17 -10.87 16.82
CA PRO A 357 22.19 -11.87 17.29
C PRO A 357 21.09 -11.29 18.19
N LEU A 358 21.38 -10.19 18.89
CA LEU A 358 20.47 -9.47 19.78
C LEU A 358 19.26 -8.83 19.05
N PHE A 359 19.31 -8.72 17.70
CA PHE A 359 18.26 -8.09 16.88
C PHE A 359 17.45 -9.08 16.04
N ALA A 360 17.84 -10.35 15.99
CA ALA A 360 17.02 -11.38 15.33
C ALA A 360 15.89 -11.82 16.28
N PRO A 361 14.65 -12.03 15.79
CA PRO A 361 13.62 -12.67 16.59
C PRO A 361 14.09 -14.08 16.92
N THR A 362 14.56 -14.29 18.14
CA THR A 362 14.85 -15.59 18.70
C THR A 362 13.58 -16.12 19.34
N LEU A 363 13.16 -17.30 18.88
CA LEU A 363 12.25 -18.12 19.67
C LEU A 363 13.03 -18.52 20.92
N ASP A 364 12.43 -18.37 22.10
CA ASP A 364 13.01 -18.89 23.33
C ASP A 364 12.55 -20.34 23.48
N PRO A 365 13.39 -21.34 23.14
CA PRO A 365 12.99 -22.74 23.19
C PRO A 365 12.83 -23.24 24.63
N GLN A 366 13.33 -22.48 25.61
CA GLN A 366 13.34 -22.84 27.03
C GLN A 366 12.36 -22.01 27.86
N ALA A 367 11.63 -21.06 27.27
CA ALA A 367 10.61 -20.30 27.97
C ALA A 367 9.53 -21.25 28.51
N PRO A 368 9.37 -21.39 29.84
CA PRO A 368 8.39 -22.29 30.41
C PRO A 368 6.98 -21.77 30.09
N TRP A 369 6.18 -22.61 29.42
CA TRP A 369 4.76 -22.36 29.17
C TRP A 369 3.98 -22.46 30.49
N THR A 370 3.89 -21.35 31.21
CA THR A 370 3.12 -21.24 32.45
C THR A 370 1.83 -20.45 32.21
N LEU A 371 0.83 -20.67 33.05
CA LEU A 371 -0.42 -19.89 33.03
C LEU A 371 -0.14 -18.38 33.19
N ALA A 372 0.86 -18.02 34.01
CA ALA A 372 1.28 -16.64 34.22
C ALA A 372 1.95 -16.03 32.96
N ALA A 373 2.76 -16.79 32.23
CA ALA A 373 3.33 -16.35 30.96
C ALA A 373 2.24 -16.15 29.89
N ALA A 374 1.26 -17.06 29.81
CA ALA A 374 0.11 -16.94 28.92
C ALA A 374 -0.77 -15.73 29.27
N ALA A 375 -1.01 -15.47 30.56
CA ALA A 375 -1.77 -14.30 31.02
C ALA A 375 -1.07 -12.98 30.70
N HIS A 376 0.26 -12.90 30.86
CA HIS A 376 1.03 -11.72 30.45
C HIS A 376 1.06 -11.54 28.92
N ALA A 377 1.20 -12.62 28.15
CA ALA A 377 1.11 -12.58 26.69
C ALA A 377 -0.27 -12.10 26.23
N MET A 378 -1.33 -12.61 26.85
CA MET A 378 -2.70 -12.16 26.62
C MET A 378 -2.90 -10.69 27.00
N GLY A 379 -2.37 -10.25 28.15
CA GLY A 379 -2.40 -8.86 28.57
C GLY A 379 -1.71 -7.92 27.57
N ARG A 380 -0.53 -8.31 27.03
CA ARG A 380 0.16 -7.57 25.96
C ARG A 380 -0.66 -7.53 24.68
N LEU A 381 -1.27 -8.65 24.30
CA LEU A 381 -2.11 -8.73 23.09
C LEU A 381 -3.37 -7.87 23.23
N LEU A 382 -4.03 -7.91 24.39
CA LEU A 382 -5.19 -7.08 24.71
C LEU A 382 -4.84 -5.60 24.81
N TYR A 383 -3.68 -5.24 25.36
CA TYR A 383 -3.18 -3.86 25.38
C TYR A 383 -2.83 -3.35 23.97
N GLY A 384 -2.19 -4.19 23.14
CA GLY A 384 -1.96 -3.90 21.72
C GLY A 384 -3.27 -3.78 20.93
N ALA A 385 -4.27 -4.62 21.23
CA ALA A 385 -5.62 -4.52 20.70
C ALA A 385 -6.35 -3.28 21.21
N GLN A 386 -6.14 -2.87 22.47
CA GLN A 386 -6.64 -1.61 23.02
C GLN A 386 -6.02 -0.42 22.31
N GLY A 387 -4.74 -0.46 21.94
CA GLY A 387 -4.16 0.53 21.02
C GLY A 387 -4.94 0.57 19.70
N GLN A 388 -5.24 -0.58 19.12
CA GLN A 388 -5.98 -0.65 17.85
C GLN A 388 -7.46 -0.21 17.94
N VAL A 389 -8.11 -0.46 19.07
CA VAL A 389 -9.53 -0.19 19.30
C VAL A 389 -9.76 1.20 19.91
N PHE A 390 -8.84 1.67 20.77
CA PHE A 390 -9.04 2.85 21.62
C PHE A 390 -7.89 3.88 21.61
N SER A 391 -6.67 3.58 21.15
CA SER A 391 -5.54 4.53 21.25
C SER A 391 -4.50 4.44 20.13
N HIS A 392 -4.33 5.57 19.45
CA HIS A 392 -3.33 5.88 18.42
C HIS A 392 -3.67 5.37 17.01
N TYR A 393 -3.78 6.32 16.07
CA TYR A 393 -3.79 6.09 14.62
C TYR A 393 -5.03 5.38 14.03
N GLY A 394 -6.02 6.15 13.59
CA GLY A 394 -6.93 5.77 12.51
C GLY A 394 -7.91 4.62 12.77
N TYR A 395 -8.82 4.87 13.71
CA TYR A 395 -10.14 4.23 13.94
C TYR A 395 -10.91 3.79 12.66
N GLY A 396 -10.57 4.33 11.49
CA GLY A 396 -11.17 3.96 10.21
C GLY A 396 -10.86 2.54 9.74
N VAL A 397 -9.60 2.10 9.67
CA VAL A 397 -9.26 0.84 8.97
C VAL A 397 -9.76 -0.40 9.70
N PHE A 398 -9.65 -0.42 11.04
CA PHE A 398 -10.19 -1.48 11.89
C PHE A 398 -11.73 -1.52 11.85
N ALA A 399 -12.40 -0.38 12.01
CA ALA A 399 -13.86 -0.31 11.94
C ALA A 399 -14.39 -0.67 10.54
N TRP A 400 -13.72 -0.23 9.46
CA TRP A 400 -14.12 -0.56 8.08
C TRP A 400 -13.89 -2.03 7.76
N GLY A 401 -12.73 -2.60 8.12
CA GLY A 401 -12.46 -4.03 7.96
C GLY A 401 -13.47 -4.88 8.71
N TRP A 402 -13.78 -4.52 9.95
CA TRP A 402 -14.73 -5.24 10.80
C TRP A 402 -16.18 -5.09 10.31
N ILE A 403 -16.62 -3.89 9.92
CA ILE A 403 -17.96 -3.65 9.33
C ILE A 403 -18.11 -4.45 8.03
N VAL A 404 -17.09 -4.47 7.17
CA VAL A 404 -17.13 -5.21 5.90
C VAL A 404 -17.15 -6.72 6.12
N VAL A 405 -16.40 -7.23 7.09
CA VAL A 405 -16.42 -8.65 7.49
C VAL A 405 -17.76 -9.03 8.14
N ALA A 406 -18.30 -8.19 9.02
CA ALA A 406 -19.61 -8.40 9.64
C ALA A 406 -20.74 -8.40 8.60
N VAL A 407 -20.67 -7.51 7.60
CA VAL A 407 -21.64 -7.46 6.51
C VAL A 407 -21.43 -8.60 5.50
N TRP A 408 -20.18 -9.05 5.28
CA TRP A 408 -19.84 -10.23 4.47
C TRP A 408 -20.38 -11.53 5.10
N ALA A 409 -20.20 -11.70 6.41
CA ALA A 409 -20.70 -12.84 7.17
C ALA A 409 -22.24 -12.91 7.15
N ALA A 410 -22.91 -11.75 7.21
CA ALA A 410 -24.37 -11.68 7.20
C ALA A 410 -25.02 -11.97 5.83
N ARG A 411 -24.27 -12.04 4.71
CA ARG A 411 -24.86 -11.99 3.35
C ARG A 411 -24.31 -12.95 2.31
N ARG A 412 -23.92 -14.17 2.70
CA ARG A 412 -23.51 -15.25 1.76
C ARG A 412 -24.50 -15.56 0.60
N ALA A 413 -25.70 -14.99 0.58
CA ALA A 413 -26.73 -15.24 -0.42
C ALA A 413 -26.80 -14.25 -1.62
N THR A 414 -25.98 -13.19 -1.70
CA THR A 414 -26.22 -12.09 -2.68
C THR A 414 -25.47 -12.14 -4.02
N GLY A 415 -24.86 -13.28 -4.41
CA GLY A 415 -24.27 -13.42 -5.76
C GLY A 415 -23.21 -12.37 -6.14
N ASN A 416 -22.20 -12.17 -5.29
CA ASN A 416 -21.20 -11.10 -5.46
C ASN A 416 -20.36 -11.23 -6.76
N VAL A 417 -19.90 -10.09 -7.31
CA VAL A 417 -18.95 -10.04 -8.44
C VAL A 417 -17.68 -10.83 -8.11
N PRO A 418 -17.20 -11.73 -9.00
CA PRO A 418 -16.06 -12.60 -8.71
C PRO A 418 -14.81 -11.85 -8.24
N LEU A 419 -14.45 -10.76 -8.92
CA LEU A 419 -13.25 -9.96 -8.59
C LEU A 419 -13.32 -9.35 -7.18
N ALA A 420 -14.42 -8.66 -6.84
CA ALA A 420 -14.57 -8.05 -5.52
C ALA A 420 -14.57 -9.09 -4.39
N THR A 421 -15.18 -10.26 -4.64
CA THR A 421 -15.21 -11.36 -3.66
C THR A 421 -13.83 -11.94 -3.43
N LEU A 422 -13.07 -12.18 -4.51
CA LEU A 422 -11.71 -12.69 -4.44
C LEU A 422 -10.78 -11.73 -3.71
N MET A 423 -10.85 -10.44 -4.01
CA MET A 423 -10.02 -9.42 -3.36
C MET A 423 -10.38 -9.23 -1.88
N GLY A 424 -11.68 -9.23 -1.55
CA GLY A 424 -12.12 -9.18 -0.15
C GLY A 424 -11.67 -10.40 0.67
N LEU A 425 -11.75 -11.61 0.08
CA LEU A 425 -11.25 -12.83 0.71
C LEU A 425 -9.72 -12.84 0.87
N ALA A 426 -8.99 -12.37 -0.15
CA ALA A 426 -7.54 -12.27 -0.09
C ALA A 426 -7.10 -11.30 1.01
N GLY A 427 -7.75 -10.13 1.11
CA GLY A 427 -7.53 -9.17 2.18
C GLY A 427 -7.86 -9.73 3.57
N LEU A 428 -8.98 -10.44 3.72
CA LEU A 428 -9.37 -11.07 4.99
C LEU A 428 -8.40 -12.20 5.40
N ALA A 429 -8.00 -13.04 4.46
CA ALA A 429 -7.08 -14.14 4.75
C ALA A 429 -5.70 -13.61 5.15
N ALA A 430 -5.22 -12.56 4.46
CA ALA A 430 -3.98 -11.91 4.83
C ALA A 430 -4.09 -11.24 6.21
N TRP A 431 -5.22 -10.58 6.50
CA TRP A 431 -5.52 -10.02 7.83
C TRP A 431 -5.48 -11.09 8.94
N LEU A 432 -6.14 -12.23 8.73
CA LEU A 432 -6.13 -13.36 9.67
C LEU A 432 -4.73 -13.97 9.84
N ALA A 433 -3.97 -14.08 8.75
CA ALA A 433 -2.60 -14.58 8.80
C ALA A 433 -1.66 -13.64 9.56
N THR A 434 -1.79 -12.32 9.35
CA THR A 434 -1.10 -11.31 10.15
C THR A 434 -1.44 -11.51 11.63
N LEU A 435 -2.73 -11.53 11.99
CA LEU A 435 -3.15 -11.74 13.38
C LEU A 435 -2.60 -13.03 13.99
N ALA A 436 -2.65 -14.14 13.25
CA ALA A 436 -2.15 -15.43 13.70
C ALA A 436 -0.63 -15.41 13.91
N LEU A 437 0.14 -14.84 12.98
CA LEU A 437 1.60 -14.73 13.10
C LEU A 437 1.98 -13.90 14.32
N TYR A 438 1.28 -12.79 14.55
CA TYR A 438 1.50 -11.98 15.74
C TYR A 438 1.11 -12.68 17.03
N ALA A 439 -0.02 -13.41 17.05
CA ALA A 439 -0.38 -14.23 18.20
C ALA A 439 0.74 -15.23 18.49
N ILE A 440 1.21 -15.98 17.49
CA ILE A 440 2.33 -16.92 17.63
C ILE A 440 3.55 -16.21 18.22
N LEU A 441 4.01 -15.11 17.62
CA LEU A 441 5.17 -14.35 18.10
C LEU A 441 4.98 -13.78 19.52
N THR A 442 3.75 -13.48 19.92
CA THR A 442 3.41 -12.97 21.27
C THR A 442 3.52 -14.08 22.32
N PHE A 443 3.14 -15.30 21.95
CA PHE A 443 3.14 -16.47 22.83
C PHE A 443 4.47 -17.23 22.83
N THR A 444 5.25 -17.17 21.74
CA THR A 444 6.49 -17.96 21.55
C THR A 444 7.77 -17.11 21.45
N GLY A 445 7.64 -15.79 21.32
CA GLY A 445 8.78 -14.87 21.20
C GLY A 445 9.23 -14.29 22.54
N HIS A 446 10.47 -13.82 22.59
CA HIS A 446 11.05 -13.18 23.78
C HIS A 446 10.19 -11.98 24.27
N PRO A 447 10.04 -11.76 25.60
CA PRO A 447 9.15 -10.72 26.16
C PRO A 447 9.43 -9.28 25.70
N GLN A 448 10.71 -8.92 25.50
CA GLN A 448 11.09 -7.61 24.97
C GLN A 448 10.67 -7.43 23.50
N MET A 449 10.72 -8.50 22.70
CA MET A 449 10.32 -8.49 21.30
C MET A 449 8.81 -8.39 21.15
N SER A 450 8.04 -9.15 21.92
CA SER A 450 6.57 -9.07 21.91
C SER A 450 6.09 -7.66 22.32
N THR A 451 6.74 -7.03 23.29
CA THR A 451 6.43 -5.65 23.70
C THR A 451 6.76 -4.63 22.60
N LEU A 452 7.92 -4.70 21.95
CA LEU A 452 8.30 -3.81 20.85
C LEU A 452 7.43 -4.01 19.59
N PHE A 453 7.15 -5.26 19.20
CA PHE A 453 6.33 -5.57 18.03
C PHE A 453 4.84 -5.24 18.23
N ILE A 454 4.28 -5.50 19.41
CA ILE A 454 2.85 -5.30 19.65
C ILE A 454 2.54 -3.85 20.00
N ILE A 455 3.37 -3.23 20.84
CA ILE A 455 3.09 -1.90 21.41
C ILE A 455 3.64 -0.78 20.53
N ARG A 456 4.85 -0.91 19.96
CA ARG A 456 5.42 0.14 19.10
C ARG A 456 5.04 -0.01 17.64
N THR A 457 5.08 -1.22 17.05
CA THR A 457 4.70 -1.36 15.64
C THR A 457 3.20 -1.43 15.38
N GLY A 458 2.39 -1.86 16.37
CA GLY A 458 0.92 -1.79 16.41
C GLY A 458 0.21 -2.54 15.27
N PHE A 459 -0.60 -3.56 15.56
CA PHE A 459 -1.20 -4.36 14.47
C PHE A 459 -2.01 -3.52 13.46
N GLY A 460 -2.66 -2.43 13.86
CA GLY A 460 -3.40 -1.53 12.96
C GLY A 460 -2.55 -0.99 11.79
N ARG A 461 -1.24 -0.83 12.01
CA ARG A 461 -0.25 -0.44 11.01
C ARG A 461 0.02 -1.55 9.99
N HIS A 462 -0.06 -2.80 10.40
CA HIS A 462 0.13 -3.96 9.51
C HIS A 462 -1.10 -4.19 8.63
N LEU A 463 -2.27 -3.70 9.03
CA LEU A 463 -3.51 -3.88 8.28
C LEU A 463 -3.75 -2.83 7.20
N VAL A 464 -3.03 -1.69 7.24
CA VAL A 464 -3.18 -0.60 6.25
C VAL A 464 -2.93 -1.09 4.82
N HIS A 465 -2.07 -2.10 4.63
CA HIS A 465 -1.74 -2.64 3.31
C HIS A 465 -2.92 -3.32 2.62
N PHE A 466 -3.86 -3.85 3.40
CA PHE A 466 -5.06 -4.51 2.89
C PHE A 466 -6.24 -3.57 2.75
N TYR A 467 -6.10 -2.32 3.22
CA TYR A 467 -7.17 -1.33 3.18
C TYR A 467 -7.79 -1.14 1.78
N PRO A 468 -7.02 -1.03 0.67
CA PRO A 468 -7.61 -0.94 -0.66
C PRO A 468 -8.42 -2.18 -1.06
N LEU A 469 -8.00 -3.38 -0.64
CA LEU A 469 -8.73 -4.62 -0.93
C LEU A 469 -10.06 -4.68 -0.17
N CYS A 470 -10.05 -4.30 1.10
CA CYS A 470 -11.25 -4.19 1.92
C CYS A 470 -12.21 -3.12 1.37
N LEU A 471 -11.68 -1.96 0.98
CA LEU A 471 -12.46 -0.85 0.45
C LEU A 471 -13.08 -1.21 -0.91
N LEU A 472 -12.34 -1.86 -1.80
CA LEU A 472 -12.86 -2.34 -3.08
C LEU A 472 -14.03 -3.30 -2.89
N HIS A 473 -13.95 -4.19 -1.89
CA HIS A 473 -15.05 -5.06 -1.53
C HIS A 473 -16.26 -4.29 -0.98
N ALA A 474 -16.02 -3.37 -0.04
CA ALA A 474 -17.05 -2.55 0.59
C ALA A 474 -17.86 -1.74 -0.43
N VAL A 475 -17.17 -1.07 -1.35
CA VAL A 475 -17.77 -0.23 -2.38
C VAL A 475 -18.55 -1.07 -3.40
N SER A 476 -18.04 -2.25 -3.78
CA SER A 476 -18.79 -3.21 -4.61
C SER A 476 -20.08 -3.69 -3.96
N LEU A 477 -20.07 -3.91 -2.65
CA LEU A 477 -21.29 -4.26 -1.92
C LEU A 477 -22.28 -3.09 -1.87
N GLY A 478 -21.79 -1.86 -1.64
CA GLY A 478 -22.59 -0.64 -1.66
C GLY A 478 -23.30 -0.43 -3.01
N GLU A 479 -22.59 -0.65 -4.12
CA GLU A 479 -23.15 -0.52 -5.48
C GLU A 479 -24.33 -1.48 -5.70
N ARG A 480 -24.20 -2.73 -5.23
CA ARG A 480 -25.27 -3.73 -5.29
C ARG A 480 -26.47 -3.33 -4.44
N LEU A 481 -26.22 -2.81 -3.24
CA LEU A 481 -27.28 -2.33 -2.35
C LEU A 481 -28.06 -1.15 -2.92
N LEU A 482 -27.38 -0.26 -3.65
CA LEU A 482 -28.03 0.82 -4.39
C LEU A 482 -28.84 0.31 -5.57
N SER A 483 -28.39 -0.75 -6.22
CA SER A 483 -29.05 -1.34 -7.38
C SER A 483 -30.26 -2.20 -7.00
N ALA A 484 -30.27 -2.77 -5.79
CA ALA A 484 -31.35 -3.60 -5.25
C ALA A 484 -32.50 -2.77 -4.61
N GLY A 485 -32.94 -1.69 -5.27
CA GLY A 485 -34.00 -0.80 -4.78
C GLY A 485 -35.32 -1.51 -4.37
N PRO A 486 -36.28 -0.81 -3.72
CA PRO A 486 -37.38 -1.39 -2.95
C PRO A 486 -38.52 -2.08 -3.75
N THR A 487 -38.28 -2.53 -4.98
CA THR A 487 -39.31 -3.11 -5.87
C THR A 487 -39.00 -4.56 -6.19
N ALA A 488 -39.05 -5.39 -5.16
CA ALA A 488 -39.37 -6.81 -5.30
C ALA A 488 -40.33 -7.16 -4.17
N SER A 489 -41.51 -6.53 -4.21
CA SER A 489 -42.66 -7.14 -3.53
C SER A 489 -42.85 -8.50 -4.21
N PRO A 490 -42.89 -9.62 -3.46
CA PRO A 490 -43.39 -10.86 -4.04
C PRO A 490 -44.78 -10.53 -4.58
N GLY A 491 -45.00 -10.77 -5.88
CA GLY A 491 -46.35 -10.77 -6.40
C GLY A 491 -47.22 -11.72 -5.54
N PRO A 492 -48.51 -11.41 -5.35
CA PRO A 492 -49.38 -12.29 -4.57
C PRO A 492 -49.29 -13.72 -5.12
N PRO A 493 -49.21 -14.75 -4.26
CA PRO A 493 -49.21 -16.12 -4.72
C PRO A 493 -50.58 -16.44 -5.29
N GLY A 494 -50.68 -16.53 -6.62
CA GLY A 494 -51.88 -17.02 -7.29
C GLY A 494 -52.27 -16.21 -8.52
N ALA A 495 -51.64 -16.52 -9.65
CA ALA A 495 -52.30 -16.41 -10.95
C ALA A 495 -51.70 -17.51 -11.84
N HIS A 496 -52.40 -18.65 -11.88
CA HIS A 496 -52.14 -19.68 -12.88
C HIS A 496 -52.49 -19.14 -14.27
N PRO A 497 -51.72 -19.47 -15.32
CA PRO A 497 -52.14 -19.22 -16.68
C PRO A 497 -53.24 -20.22 -17.06
N SER A 498 -54.41 -19.71 -17.47
CA SER A 498 -55.42 -20.42 -18.26
C SER A 498 -55.26 -20.05 -19.72
#